data_AF-A0A9K3CLW1-F1
#
_entry.id   AF-A0A9K3CLW1-F1
#
_cell.length_a   1.000
_cell.length_b   1.000
_cell.length_c   1.000
_cell.angle_alpha   90.00
_cell.angle_beta   90.00
_cell.angle_gamma   90.00
#
_symmetry.space_group_name_H-M   'P 1'
#
loop_
_entity.id
_entity.type
_entity.pdbx_description
1 polymer ?
#
loop_
_entity_poly.entity_id
_entity_poly.type
_entity_poly.pdbx_seq_one_letter_code
_entity_poly.pdbx_strand_id
1 'polypeptide(L)' 'MSITVIGSDWCPDCRRTNALLNRLGVPFTYDNEGDTKAKARAVCGKNRIPCVCLPDGSFITEPSDRELEAKLRALKLVK' A
#
# COMPACT_ATOMS: atom_id res chain seq x y z
N MET A 1 2.50 -11.01 -9.63
CA MET A 1 2.68 -9.60 -9.21
C MET A 1 2.89 -9.56 -7.70
N SER A 2 3.72 -8.65 -7.21
CA SER A 2 3.92 -8.34 -5.77
C SER A 2 3.07 -7.13 -5.37
N ILE A 3 2.98 -6.86 -4.06
CA ILE A 3 2.34 -5.63 -3.55
C ILE A 3 3.29 -4.45 -3.74
N THR A 4 2.77 -3.30 -4.15
CA THR A 4 3.55 -2.05 -4.24
C THR A 4 2.88 -0.98 -3.39
N VAL A 5 3.63 -0.36 -2.49
CA VAL A 5 3.17 0.75 -1.65
C VAL A 5 3.82 2.03 -2.14
N ILE A 6 3.04 2.90 -2.78
CA ILE A 6 3.47 4.23 -3.18
C ILE A 6 3.28 5.16 -1.98
N GLY A 7 4.37 5.76 -1.51
CA GLY A 7 4.36 6.54 -0.28
C GLY A 7 5.52 7.52 -0.17
N SER A 8 5.74 8.10 1.01
CA SER A 8 6.92 8.92 1.30
C SER A 8 7.33 8.79 2.76
N ASP A 9 8.62 8.93 3.05
CA ASP A 9 9.19 8.62 4.39
C ASP A 9 8.65 9.53 5.50
N TRP A 10 8.30 10.76 5.16
CA TRP A 10 7.70 11.73 6.08
C TRP A 10 6.25 11.38 6.44
N CYS A 11 5.60 10.47 5.72
CA CYS A 11 4.19 10.13 5.92
C CYS A 11 4.03 9.04 7.01
N PRO A 12 3.38 9.36 8.15
CA PRO A 12 3.16 8.39 9.22
C PRO A 12 2.27 7.21 8.78
N ASP A 13 1.26 7.44 7.93
CA ASP A 13 0.39 6.38 7.43
C ASP A 13 1.11 5.39 6.50
N CYS A 14 2.09 5.88 5.73
CA CYS A 14 2.97 5.01 4.93
C CYS A 14 3.78 4.09 5.84
N ARG A 15 4.37 4.63 6.91
CA ARG A 15 5.13 3.84 7.88
C ARG A 15 4.25 2.80 8.58
N ARG A 16 3.02 3.17 8.96
CA ARG A 16 2.05 2.24 9.56
C ARG A 16 1.71 1.09 8.60
N THR A 17 1.41 1.43 7.35
CA THR A 17 1.12 0.45 6.28
C THR A 17 2.28 -0.53 6.08
N ASN A 18 3.51 -0.01 5.97
CA ASN A 18 4.70 -0.84 5.81
C ASN A 18 4.95 -1.73 7.05
N ALA A 19 4.75 -1.21 8.25
CA ALA A 19 4.89 -1.98 9.49
C ALA A 19 3.87 -3.12 9.56
N LEU A 20 2.63 -2.90 9.14
CA LEU A 20 1.60 -3.94 9.08
C LEU A 20 1.98 -5.05 8.08
N LEU A 21 2.38 -4.68 6.86
CA LEU A 21 2.80 -5.65 5.83
C LEU A 21 3.98 -6.49 6.30
N ASN A 22 4.98 -5.86 6.93
CA ASN A 22 6.10 -6.56 7.55
C ASN A 22 5.65 -7.51 8.67
N ARG A 23 4.75 -7.06 9.56
CA ARG A 23 4.20 -7.89 10.64
C ARG A 23 3.46 -9.12 10.13
N LEU A 24 2.77 -8.98 9.00
CA LEU A 24 2.05 -10.05 8.34
C LEU A 24 2.97 -10.96 7.50
N GLY A 25 4.26 -10.63 7.38
CA GLY A 25 5.23 -11.39 6.59
C GLY A 25 4.99 -11.32 5.09
N VAL A 26 4.33 -10.26 4.63
CA VAL A 26 3.95 -10.10 3.23
C VAL A 26 5.05 -9.35 2.48
N PRO A 27 5.61 -9.92 1.40
CA PRO A 27 6.59 -9.20 0.59
C PRO A 27 5.92 -8.07 -0.18
N PHE A 28 6.48 -6.85 -0.06
CA PHE A 28 6.01 -5.68 -0.77
C PHE A 28 7.19 -4.80 -1.22
N THR A 29 6.97 -4.01 -2.26
CA THR A 29 7.89 -2.98 -2.73
C THR A 29 7.41 -1.62 -2.22
N TYR A 30 8.27 -0.86 -1.56
CA TYR A 30 7.99 0.51 -1.18
C TYR A 30 8.55 1.46 -2.23
N ASP A 31 7.68 2.22 -2.90
CA ASP A 31 8.05 3.25 -3.87
C ASP A 31 7.86 4.63 -3.24
N ASN A 32 8.97 5.23 -2.82
CA ASN A 32 9.08 6.59 -2.31
C ASN A 32 9.83 7.53 -3.26
N GLU A 33 10.11 7.10 -4.50
CA GLU A 33 10.95 7.87 -5.42
C GLU A 33 10.12 8.87 -6.26
N GLY A 34 10.68 10.05 -6.48
CA GLY A 34 10.09 11.08 -7.34
C GLY A 34 8.79 11.67 -6.81
N ASP A 35 7.86 12.01 -7.72
CA ASP A 35 6.55 12.56 -7.36
C ASP A 35 5.55 11.43 -7.03
N THR A 36 5.59 11.01 -5.77
CA THR A 36 4.76 9.93 -5.21
C THR A 36 3.27 10.26 -5.24
N LYS A 37 2.93 11.55 -5.21
CA LYS A 37 1.57 12.08 -5.34
C LYS A 37 1.02 11.94 -6.76
N ALA A 38 1.83 12.29 -7.76
CA ALA A 38 1.49 12.05 -9.17
C ALA A 38 1.37 10.56 -9.48
N LYS A 39 2.28 9.73 -8.95
CA LYS A 39 2.21 8.25 -9.07
C LYS A 39 0.93 7.70 -8.42
N ALA A 40 0.62 8.11 -7.19
CA ALA A 40 -0.61 7.70 -6.52
C ALA A 40 -1.86 8.13 -7.30
N ARG A 41 -1.86 9.32 -7.94
CA ARG A 41 -2.94 9.75 -8.82
C ARG A 41 -3.06 8.87 -10.06
N ALA A 42 -1.95 8.48 -10.68
CA ALA A 42 -1.95 7.63 -11.87
C ALA A 42 -2.47 6.22 -11.57
N VAL A 43 -2.12 5.65 -10.41
CA VAL A 43 -2.47 4.27 -10.06
C VAL A 43 -3.77 4.17 -9.27
N CYS A 44 -3.89 4.93 -8.18
CA CYS A 44 -5.05 4.91 -7.31
C CYS A 44 -6.16 5.92 -7.68
N GLY A 45 -5.96 6.72 -8.73
CA GLY A 45 -6.90 7.78 -9.13
C GLY A 45 -7.02 8.95 -8.14
N LYS A 46 -6.25 8.93 -7.04
CA LYS A 46 -6.31 9.92 -5.96
C LYS A 46 -4.92 10.48 -5.67
N ASN A 47 -4.86 11.77 -5.39
CA ASN A 47 -3.61 12.44 -5.01
C ASN A 47 -3.31 12.28 -3.50
N ARG A 48 -3.40 11.04 -3.00
CA ARG A 48 -3.27 10.71 -1.57
C ARG A 48 -2.38 9.49 -1.37
N ILE A 49 -1.53 9.56 -0.34
CA ILE A 49 -0.61 8.50 0.06
C ILE A 49 -0.92 8.08 1.50
N PRO A 50 -0.72 6.81 1.89
CA PRO A 50 -0.20 5.70 1.09
C PRO A 50 -1.21 5.17 0.05
N CYS A 51 -0.71 4.82 -1.13
CA CYS A 51 -1.46 4.11 -2.19
C CYS A 51 -0.89 2.69 -2.30
N VAL A 52 -1.65 1.70 -1.83
CA VAL A 52 -1.25 0.29 -1.83
C VAL A 52 -1.87 -0.40 -3.03
N CYS A 53 -1.02 -0.90 -3.91
CA CYS A 53 -1.37 -1.63 -5.12
C CYS A 53 -1.23 -3.13 -4.84
N LEU A 54 -2.30 -3.86 -5.05
CA LEU A 54 -2.40 -5.29 -4.80
C LEU A 54 -2.15 -6.07 -6.09
N PRO A 55 -1.74 -7.35 -5.99
CA PRO A 55 -1.34 -8.13 -7.16
C PRO A 55 -2.50 -8.51 -8.08
N ASP A 56 -3.74 -8.34 -7.63
CA ASP A 56 -4.97 -8.50 -8.42
C ASP A 56 -5.28 -7.27 -9.30
N GLY A 57 -4.45 -6.23 -9.24
CA GLY A 57 -4.67 -4.96 -9.94
C GLY A 57 -5.59 -3.99 -9.17
N SER A 58 -6.12 -4.40 -8.02
CA SER A 58 -6.87 -3.49 -7.15
C SER A 58 -5.90 -2.63 -6.33
N PHE A 59 -6.40 -1.49 -5.84
CA PHE A 59 -5.64 -0.60 -5.00
C PHE A 59 -6.46 -0.12 -3.80
N ILE A 60 -5.78 0.39 -2.77
CA ILE A 60 -6.42 1.03 -1.62
C ILE A 60 -5.59 2.24 -1.18
N THR A 61 -6.28 3.34 -0.91
CA THR A 61 -5.66 4.62 -0.53
C THR A 61 -5.97 4.94 0.92
N GLU A 62 -4.96 5.39 1.68
CA GLU A 62 -5.09 5.72 3.10
C GLU A 62 -5.79 4.61 3.92
N PRO A 63 -5.45 3.31 3.74
CA PRO A 63 -6.13 2.25 4.46
C PRO A 63 -5.88 2.33 5.96
N SER A 64 -6.91 1.97 6.73
CA SER A 64 -6.73 1.53 8.11
C SER A 64 -6.08 0.14 8.15
N ASP A 65 -5.41 -0.21 9.25
CA ASP A 65 -4.77 -1.53 9.39
C ASP A 65 -5.77 -2.68 9.19
N ARG A 66 -6.98 -2.53 9.74
CA ARG A 66 -8.08 -3.48 9.56
C ARG A 66 -8.52 -3.62 8.10
N GLU A 67 -8.59 -2.52 7.36
CA GLU A 67 -9.01 -2.54 5.95
C GLU A 67 -7.96 -3.20 5.07
N LEU A 68 -6.69 -2.86 5.30
CA LEU A 68 -5.57 -3.47 4.59
C LEU A 68 -5.51 -4.98 4.89
N GLU A 69 -5.57 -5.37 6.15
CA GLU A 69 -5.56 -6.79 6.53
C GLU A 69 -6.75 -7.56 5.93
N ALA A 70 -7.95 -7.01 6.00
CA ALA A 70 -9.14 -7.64 5.41
C ALA A 70 -8.97 -7.87 3.91
N LYS A 71 -8.38 -6.91 3.19
CA LYS A 71 -8.14 -7.02 1.74
C LYS A 71 -7.05 -8.04 1.42
N LEU A 72 -5.98 -8.09 2.22
CA LEU A 72 -4.93 -9.11 2.09
C LEU A 72 -5.48 -10.52 2.36
N ARG A 73 -6.35 -10.68 3.35
CA ARG A 73 -7.05 -11.95 3.65
C ARG A 73 -7.97 -12.36 2.51
N ALA A 74 -8.73 -11.42 1.95
CA ALA A 74 -9.60 -11.68 0.80
C ALA A 74 -8.82 -12.18 -0.42
N LEU A 75 -7.60 -11.66 -0.61
CA LEU A 75 -6.68 -12.09 -1.67
C LEU A 75 -5.83 -13.32 -1.30
N LYS A 76 -6.04 -13.93 -0.12
CA LYS A 76 -5.27 -15.07 0.39
C LYS A 76 -3.76 -14.82 0.45
N LEU A 77 -3.35 -13.57 0.65
CA LEU A 77 -1.95 -13.16 0.79
C LEU A 77 -1.44 -13.30 2.23
N VAL A 78 -2.35 -13.46 3.18
CA VAL A 78 -2.07 -13.68 4.61
C VAL A 78 -3.00 -14.77 5.15
N LYS A 79 -2.52 -15.52 6.15
CA LYS A 79 -3.28 -16.58 6.84
C LYS A 79 -4.27 -16.00 7.84
#